data_AF-A0A387BPK9-F1
#
_entry.id   AF-A0A387BPK9-F1
#
_cell.length_a   1.000
_cell.length_b   1.000
_cell.length_c   1.000
_cell.angle_alpha   90.00
_cell.angle_beta   90.00
_cell.angle_gamma   90.00
#
_symmetry.space_group_name_H-M   'P 1'
#
loop_
_entity.id
_entity.type
_entity.pdbx_description
1 polymer ?
#
loop_
_entity_poly.entity_id
_entity_poly.type
_entity_poly.pdbx_seq_one_letter_code
_entity_poly.pdbx_strand_id
1 'polypeptide(L)'
;MLVSPSSLGTLKVKPEISGDASTGILGVETFLLDIVTLIQGLQLGRAPRVLVHDSHNFDATDHRQVASCLNIGARLAEQYGFQYVVTMNSDFLASVEAEGAFDSSDYLLDTRLSDATEDGGLFGFRFE
;
A
#
# COMPACT_ATOMS: atom_id res chain seq x y z
N MET A 1 10.32 -14.46 -8.06
CA MET A 1 11.14 -13.66 -7.12
C MET A 1 12.59 -13.84 -7.51
N LEU A 2 13.23 -12.76 -7.97
CA LEU A 2 14.64 -12.73 -8.32
C LEU A 2 15.40 -12.03 -7.18
N VAL A 3 16.40 -12.71 -6.63
CA VAL A 3 17.30 -12.14 -5.62
C VAL A 3 18.68 -12.04 -6.24
N SER A 4 19.25 -10.84 -6.30
CA SER A 4 20.58 -10.62 -6.86
C SER A 4 21.41 -9.66 -6.01
N PRO A 5 22.74 -9.83 -5.96
CA PRO A 5 23.62 -8.88 -5.30
C PRO A 5 23.70 -7.57 -6.10
N SER A 6 23.68 -6.44 -5.41
CA SER A 6 23.94 -5.12 -6.00
C SER A 6 25.43 -4.79 -5.94
N SER A 7 25.87 -3.86 -6.79
CA SER A 7 27.23 -3.31 -6.76
C SER A 7 27.56 -2.56 -5.46
N LEU A 8 26.56 -2.26 -4.63
CA LEU A 8 26.67 -1.58 -3.34
C LEU A 8 26.74 -2.57 -2.16
N GLY A 9 26.81 -3.87 -2.41
CA GLY A 9 26.83 -4.89 -1.37
C GLY A 9 25.48 -5.10 -0.68
N THR A 10 24.39 -4.60 -1.26
CA THR A 10 23.02 -4.84 -0.79
C THR A 10 22.35 -5.94 -1.62
N LEU A 11 21.28 -6.53 -1.09
CA LEU A 11 20.46 -7.47 -1.86
C LEU A 11 19.38 -6.69 -2.61
N LYS A 12 19.30 -6.92 -3.92
CA LYS A 12 18.16 -6.49 -4.73
C LYS A 12 17.16 -7.65 -4.78
N VAL A 13 15.97 -7.40 -4.26
CA VAL A 13 14.84 -8.32 -4.35
C VAL A 13 13.85 -7.75 -5.36
N LYS A 14 13.55 -8.51 -6.40
CA LYS A 14 12.53 -8.15 -7.38
C LYS A 14 11.41 -9.21 -7.34
N PRO A 15 10.20 -8.87 -6.85
CA PRO A 15 9.04 -9.73 -7.07
C PRO A 15 8.77 -9.85 -8.57
N GLU A 16 8.22 -10.98 -8.99
CA GLU A 16 7.96 -11.24 -10.42
C GLU A 16 6.73 -12.14 -10.52
N ILE A 17 5.72 -11.66 -11.22
CA ILE A 17 4.49 -12.36 -11.59
C ILE A 17 4.49 -12.48 -13.12
N SER A 18 4.15 -13.65 -13.65
CA SER A 18 4.16 -13.88 -15.10
C SER A 18 3.15 -12.98 -15.82
N GLY A 19 3.63 -12.07 -16.68
CA GLY A 19 2.83 -11.11 -17.44
C GLY A 19 3.68 -9.95 -17.95
N ASP A 20 3.14 -9.11 -18.84
CA ASP A 20 3.82 -7.92 -19.37
C ASP A 20 3.94 -6.87 -18.27
N ALA A 21 5.16 -6.53 -17.83
CA ALA A 21 5.40 -5.77 -16.60
C ALA A 21 5.16 -4.26 -16.77
N SER A 22 3.90 -3.85 -16.77
CA SER A 22 3.52 -2.43 -16.66
C SER A 22 3.82 -1.90 -15.25
N THR A 23 4.01 -0.58 -15.11
CA THR A 23 4.24 0.07 -13.81
C THR A 23 3.15 -0.25 -12.79
N GLY A 24 1.90 -0.44 -13.22
CA GLY A 24 0.79 -0.82 -12.36
C GLY A 24 0.90 -2.23 -11.78
N ILE A 25 1.53 -3.17 -12.51
CA ILE A 25 1.78 -4.52 -12.01
C ILE A 25 2.84 -4.50 -10.92
N LEU A 26 3.85 -3.63 -11.01
CA LEU A 26 4.90 -3.52 -10.00
C LEU A 26 4.38 -3.09 -8.63
N GLY A 27 3.37 -2.19 -8.58
CA GLY A 27 2.72 -1.78 -7.33
C GLY A 27 1.99 -2.94 -6.64
N VAL A 28 1.28 -3.77 -7.43
CA VAL A 28 0.61 -4.98 -6.95
C VAL A 28 1.63 -6.03 -6.49
N GLU A 29 2.72 -6.21 -7.23
CA GLU A 29 3.81 -7.12 -6.87
C GLU A 29 4.47 -6.74 -5.54
N THR A 30 4.68 -5.43 -5.34
CA THR A 30 5.24 -4.89 -4.09
C THR A 30 4.30 -5.14 -2.93
N PHE A 31 3.01 -4.80 -3.08
CA PHE A 31 1.97 -5.10 -2.09
C PHE A 31 1.96 -6.59 -1.69
N LEU A 32 1.99 -7.50 -2.67
CA LEU A 32 1.98 -8.94 -2.40
C LEU A 32 3.24 -9.40 -1.66
N LEU A 33 4.41 -8.91 -2.07
CA LEU A 33 5.68 -9.24 -1.42
C LEU A 33 5.68 -8.78 0.04
N ASP A 34 5.24 -7.54 0.30
CA ASP A 34 5.26 -6.95 1.64
C ASP A 34 4.30 -7.66 2.58
N ILE A 35 3.07 -7.96 2.12
CA ILE A 35 2.08 -8.72 2.89
C ILE A 35 2.59 -10.12 3.23
N VAL A 36 3.15 -10.85 2.25
CA VAL A 36 3.67 -12.20 2.50
C VAL A 36 4.84 -12.14 3.48
N THR A 37 5.76 -11.19 3.30
CA THR A 37 6.92 -11.01 4.18
C THR A 37 6.49 -10.68 5.60
N LEU A 38 5.53 -9.77 5.76
CA LEU A 38 4.98 -9.39 7.05
C LEU A 38 4.31 -10.58 7.75
N ILE A 39 3.40 -11.28 7.08
CA ILE A 39 2.68 -12.42 7.68
C ILE A 39 3.67 -13.51 8.13
N GLN A 40 4.67 -13.83 7.31
CA GLN A 40 5.71 -14.79 7.68
C GLN A 40 6.53 -14.30 8.87
N GLY A 41 6.89 -13.02 8.88
CA GLY A 41 7.58 -12.40 10.02
C GLY A 41 6.74 -12.42 11.31
N LEU A 42 5.43 -12.18 11.23
CA LEU A 42 4.50 -12.24 12.36
C LEU A 42 4.39 -13.65 12.93
N GLN A 43 4.27 -14.66 12.07
CA GLN A 43 4.24 -16.08 12.48
C GLN A 43 5.52 -16.52 13.19
N LEU A 44 6.67 -15.96 12.79
CA LEU A 44 7.95 -16.19 13.44
C LEU A 44 8.19 -15.32 14.69
N GLY A 45 7.31 -14.35 14.98
CA GLY A 45 7.49 -13.38 16.07
C GLY A 45 8.61 -12.38 15.82
N ARG A 46 8.92 -12.06 14.55
CA ARG A 46 10.07 -11.24 14.13
C ARG A 46 9.69 -10.00 13.31
N ALA A 47 8.41 -9.64 13.25
CA ALA A 47 7.93 -8.47 12.52
C ALA A 47 7.05 -7.57 13.40
N PRO A 48 7.03 -6.25 13.13
CA PRO A 48 6.08 -5.35 13.75
C PRO A 48 4.65 -5.66 13.28
N ARG A 49 3.63 -5.33 14.08
CA ARG A 49 2.21 -5.51 13.73
C ARG A 49 1.64 -4.30 12.95
N VAL A 50 2.42 -3.77 12.01
CA VAL A 50 2.01 -2.64 11.16
C VAL A 50 2.61 -2.75 9.77
N LEU A 51 1.82 -2.37 8.76
CA LEU A 51 2.24 -2.18 7.37
C LEU A 51 1.78 -0.80 6.91
N VAL A 52 2.66 -0.04 6.27
CA VAL A 52 2.35 1.29 5.75
C VAL A 52 2.73 1.37 4.27
N HIS A 53 1.80 1.76 3.41
CA HIS A 53 2.06 2.10 2.02
C HIS A 53 1.69 3.56 1.75
N ASP A 54 2.54 4.26 0.99
CA ASP A 54 2.20 5.59 0.49
C ASP A 54 1.40 5.50 -0.83
N SER A 55 0.76 6.59 -1.25
CA SER A 55 -0.13 6.66 -2.42
C SER A 55 0.58 6.23 -3.71
N HIS A 56 1.87 6.55 -3.82
CA HIS A 56 2.74 6.14 -4.93
C HIS A 56 2.74 4.64 -5.23
N ASN A 57 2.43 3.79 -4.23
CA ASN A 57 2.36 2.35 -4.45
C ASN A 57 1.26 1.95 -5.44
N PHE A 58 0.21 2.76 -5.59
CA PHE A 58 -0.97 2.44 -6.40
C PHE A 58 -1.23 3.40 -7.56
N ASP A 59 -0.44 4.47 -7.72
CA ASP A 59 -0.69 5.53 -8.72
C ASP A 59 -0.78 5.04 -10.18
N ALA A 60 -0.08 3.96 -10.53
CA ALA A 60 -0.08 3.40 -11.88
C ALA A 60 -0.96 2.16 -12.03
N THR A 61 -1.63 1.73 -10.95
CA THR A 61 -2.39 0.47 -10.89
C THR A 61 -3.85 0.71 -11.28
N ASP A 62 -4.44 -0.23 -12.04
CA ASP A 62 -5.86 -0.16 -12.41
C ASP A 62 -6.76 -0.16 -11.16
N HIS A 63 -7.83 0.64 -11.17
CA HIS A 63 -8.72 0.82 -10.00
C HIS A 63 -9.22 -0.50 -9.41
N ARG A 64 -9.51 -1.51 -10.26
CA ARG A 64 -9.99 -2.82 -9.80
C ARG A 64 -8.90 -3.61 -9.07
N GLN A 65 -7.67 -3.48 -9.53
CA GLN A 65 -6.53 -4.10 -8.87
C GLN A 65 -6.26 -3.43 -7.52
N VAL A 66 -6.39 -2.10 -7.43
CA VAL A 66 -6.27 -1.39 -6.14
C VAL A 66 -7.38 -1.82 -5.19
N ALA A 67 -8.64 -1.85 -5.64
CA ALA A 67 -9.77 -2.33 -4.84
C ALA A 67 -9.53 -3.74 -4.30
N SER A 68 -9.00 -4.64 -5.14
CA SER A 68 -8.61 -5.99 -4.72
C SER A 68 -7.52 -5.97 -3.65
N CYS A 69 -6.48 -5.16 -3.82
CA CYS A 69 -5.41 -5.01 -2.81
C CYS A 69 -5.95 -4.46 -1.48
N LEU A 70 -6.83 -3.47 -1.50
CA LEU A 70 -7.44 -2.90 -0.29
C LEU A 70 -8.29 -3.93 0.46
N ASN A 71 -9.17 -4.66 -0.25
CA ASN A 71 -9.98 -5.74 0.34
C ASN A 71 -9.11 -6.86 0.94
N ILE A 72 -8.06 -7.28 0.20
CA ILE A 72 -7.12 -8.30 0.68
C ILE A 72 -6.37 -7.78 1.91
N GLY A 73 -5.90 -6.53 1.87
CA GLY A 73 -5.19 -5.89 2.97
C GLY A 73 -6.04 -5.82 4.24
N ALA A 74 -7.27 -5.33 4.14
CA ALA A 74 -8.22 -5.26 5.27
C ALA A 74 -8.50 -6.63 5.87
N ARG A 75 -8.83 -7.63 5.03
CA ARG A 75 -9.09 -9.00 5.48
C ARG A 75 -7.88 -9.63 6.17
N LEU A 76 -6.68 -9.46 5.61
CA LEU A 76 -5.47 -10.06 6.18
C LEU A 76 -5.04 -9.33 7.46
N ALA A 77 -5.22 -8.01 7.54
CA ALA A 77 -5.00 -7.22 8.75
C ALA A 77 -5.83 -7.74 9.93
N GLU A 78 -7.13 -7.98 9.69
CA GLU A 78 -8.03 -8.59 10.67
C GLU A 78 -7.60 -10.03 11.03
N GLN A 79 -7.36 -10.86 10.01
CA GLN A 79 -7.03 -12.28 10.20
C GLN A 79 -5.72 -12.52 10.98
N TYR A 80 -4.67 -11.72 10.70
CA TYR A 80 -3.33 -11.92 11.27
C TYR A 80 -3.00 -10.92 12.40
N GLY A 81 -3.90 -9.99 12.68
CA GLY A 81 -3.79 -9.04 13.79
C GLY A 81 -2.66 -8.02 13.60
N PHE A 82 -2.64 -7.34 12.45
CA PHE A 82 -1.75 -6.21 12.19
C PHE A 82 -2.55 -5.01 11.68
N GLN A 83 -2.00 -3.80 11.83
CA GLN A 83 -2.60 -2.60 11.29
C GLN A 83 -2.09 -2.35 9.86
N TYR A 84 -3.00 -2.21 8.90
CA TYR A 84 -2.65 -1.77 7.55
C TYR A 84 -3.04 -0.31 7.37
N VAL A 85 -2.06 0.55 7.08
CA VAL A 85 -2.23 1.97 6.81
C VAL A 85 -1.82 2.25 5.37
N VAL A 86 -2.68 2.92 4.63
CA VAL A 86 -2.41 3.31 3.24
C VAL A 86 -2.85 4.75 3.03
N THR A 87 -1.99 5.58 2.46
CA THR A 87 -2.39 6.92 1.98
C THR A 87 -2.91 6.80 0.55
N MET A 88 -3.94 7.58 0.23
CA MET A 88 -4.55 7.55 -1.10
C MET A 88 -4.98 8.94 -1.55
N ASN A 89 -4.81 9.21 -2.84
CA ASN A 89 -5.40 10.38 -3.47
C ASN A 89 -6.92 10.27 -3.41
N SER A 90 -7.58 11.35 -2.94
CA SER A 90 -9.03 11.34 -2.70
C SER A 90 -9.84 11.08 -3.97
N ASP A 91 -9.41 11.63 -5.12
CA ASP A 91 -10.09 11.43 -6.41
C ASP A 91 -9.96 9.98 -6.89
N PHE A 92 -8.82 9.34 -6.62
CA PHE A 92 -8.58 7.95 -6.96
C PHE A 92 -9.36 7.00 -6.04
N LEU A 93 -9.48 7.33 -4.75
CA LEU A 93 -10.33 6.56 -3.84
C LEU A 93 -11.80 6.62 -4.29
N ALA A 94 -12.28 7.81 -4.66
CA ALA A 94 -13.64 8.00 -5.14
C ALA A 94 -13.95 7.22 -6.43
N SER A 95 -12.99 7.10 -7.36
CA SER A 95 -13.17 6.28 -8.58
C SER A 95 -13.27 4.79 -8.26
N VAL A 96 -12.47 4.30 -7.30
CA VAL A 96 -12.52 2.92 -6.81
C VAL A 96 -13.88 2.60 -6.15
N GLU A 97 -14.40 3.52 -5.33
CA GLU A 97 -15.71 3.37 -4.68
C GLU A 97 -16.87 3.42 -5.69
N ALA A 98 -16.79 4.29 -6.70
CA ALA A 98 -17.81 4.41 -7.73
C ALA A 98 -17.98 3.14 -8.58
N GLU A 99 -16.93 2.32 -8.72
CA GLU A 99 -17.02 1.00 -9.34
C GLU A 99 -17.68 -0.06 -8.43
N GLY A 100 -17.97 0.27 -7.17
CA GLY A 100 -18.56 -0.64 -6.18
C GLY A 100 -17.61 -1.75 -5.73
N ALA A 101 -16.31 -1.61 -5.98
CA ALA A 101 -15.31 -2.65 -5.75
C ALA A 101 -14.71 -2.61 -4.32
N PHE A 102 -14.89 -1.51 -3.60
CA PHE A 102 -14.41 -1.31 -2.23
C PHE A 102 -15.29 -0.27 -1.52
N ASP A 103 -15.57 -0.47 -0.23
CA ASP A 103 -16.25 0.50 0.63
C ASP A 103 -15.24 0.99 1.67
N SER A 104 -14.89 2.28 1.63
CA SER A 104 -13.88 2.85 2.53
C SER A 104 -14.45 3.39 3.84
N SER A 105 -15.78 3.42 4.00
CA SER A 105 -16.45 4.13 5.10
C SER A 105 -16.02 3.68 6.49
N ASP A 106 -15.75 2.39 6.68
CA ASP A 106 -15.30 1.82 7.96
C ASP A 106 -13.79 2.01 8.22
N TYR A 107 -13.02 2.49 7.23
CA TYR A 107 -11.55 2.53 7.28
C TYR A 107 -10.97 3.94 7.19
N LEU A 108 -11.77 4.94 6.81
CA LEU A 108 -11.30 6.31 6.65
C LEU A 108 -11.03 6.96 8.01
N LEU A 109 -9.84 7.55 8.13
CA LEU A 109 -9.53 8.46 9.24
C LEU A 109 -10.17 9.82 8.97
N ASP A 110 -10.67 10.47 10.03
CA ASP A 110 -11.18 11.86 9.96
C ASP A 110 -10.10 12.85 9.48
N THR A 111 -8.83 12.52 9.71
CA THR A 111 -7.69 13.34 9.33
C THR A 111 -7.47 13.29 7.81
N ARG A 112 -7.55 14.45 7.15
CA ARG A 112 -7.26 14.63 5.72
C ARG A 112 -6.03 15.51 5.53
N LEU A 113 -5.05 15.01 4.78
CA LEU A 113 -3.88 15.80 4.38
C LEU A 113 -4.21 16.57 3.09
N SER A 114 -3.87 17.86 3.05
CA SER A 114 -4.16 18.73 1.92
C SER A 114 -3.11 19.83 1.76
N ASP A 115 -2.79 20.14 0.50
CA ASP A 115 -1.98 21.31 0.13
C ASP A 115 -2.78 22.60 -0.03
N ALA A 116 -4.09 22.56 0.19
CA ALA A 116 -4.97 23.72 0.07
C ALA A 116 -4.86 24.70 1.25
N THR A 117 -4.37 24.27 2.41
CA THR A 117 -4.26 25.10 3.61
C THR A 117 -2.84 25.02 4.21
N GLU A 118 -2.44 26.08 4.92
CA GLU A 118 -1.12 26.15 5.58
C GLU A 118 -0.95 25.04 6.65
N ASP A 119 -2.04 24.67 7.31
CA ASP A 119 -2.12 23.65 8.35
C ASP A 119 -2.51 22.25 7.82
N GLY A 120 -2.78 22.11 6.52
CA GLY A 120 -3.24 20.84 5.93
C GLY A 120 -2.13 19.81 5.70
N GLY A 121 -0.86 20.20 5.88
CA GLY A 121 0.28 19.30 5.74
C GLY A 121 0.40 18.31 6.91
N LEU A 122 1.21 17.25 6.73
CA LEU A 122 1.42 16.21 7.75
C LEU A 122 1.80 16.74 9.14
N PHE A 123 2.50 17.88 9.20
CA PHE A 123 2.96 18.48 10.46
C PHE A 123 1.99 19.52 11.03
N GLY A 124 0.91 19.87 10.34
CA GLY A 124 0.03 20.96 10.74
C GLY A 124 0.61 22.36 10.45
N PHE A 125 1.71 22.45 9.71
CA PHE A 125 2.34 23.70 9.25
C PHE A 125 3.24 23.44 8.02
N ARG A 126 3.71 24.51 7.38
CA ARG A 126 4.66 24.47 6.24
C ARG A 126 6.06 24.89 6.70
N PHE A 127 7.08 24.25 6.14
CA PHE A 127 8.48 24.67 6.34
C PHE A 127 8.76 25.91 5.49
N GLU A 128 9.42 26.91 6.09
CA GLU A 128 9.96 28.10 5.41
C GLU A 128 11.29 27.83 4.72
#